data_AF-A0AAP0WSC4-F1
#
_entry.id   AF-A0AAP0WSC4-F1
#
_cell.length_a   1.000
_cell.length_b   1.000
_cell.length_c   1.000
_cell.angle_alpha   90.00
_cell.angle_beta   90.00
_cell.angle_gamma   90.00
#
_symmetry.space_group_name_H-M   'P 1'
#
loop_
_entity.id
_entity.type
_entity.pdbx_description
1 polymer ?
#
loop_
_entity_poly.entity_id
_entity_poly.type
_entity_poly.pdbx_seq_one_letter_code
_entity_poly.pdbx_strand_id
1 'polypeptide(L)'
;MGRSHTRLPTFCSTGRATVRVRVRCLLPLQSKLVSSFIRTDPKTEFSGNGGEKKLRSDGAKTGCGIGNRIMVVVDSSREAKGALQWALSHTVQSQDTVILLYVAKQCKQGAKSRRELNYNLRAYEVLCSMKNMCQMRRPGVHVEVALLEGKEKGAIIVEEAKKQRVSLLVLGQRKRSMMWRLLMMWTGNRIRGGVVDYCIQNANCMAVAVRRKSNKLGGYLITTKRHKNFWLLA
;
A
#
# COMPACT_ATOMS: atom_id res chain seq x y z
N MET A 1 -63.75 -10.32 -20.94
CA MET A 1 -62.54 -9.48 -21.15
C MET A 1 -62.40 -8.57 -19.93
N GLY A 2 -61.55 -8.96 -18.98
CA GLY A 2 -61.40 -8.27 -17.69
C GLY A 2 -60.44 -7.07 -17.78
N ARG A 3 -60.90 -5.92 -17.28
CA ARG A 3 -60.12 -4.69 -17.10
C ARG A 3 -59.29 -4.77 -15.82
N SER A 4 -58.09 -4.20 -15.83
CA SER A 4 -57.58 -3.38 -14.72
C SER A 4 -56.35 -2.56 -15.13
N HIS A 5 -56.43 -1.27 -14.83
CA HIS A 5 -55.33 -0.31 -14.90
C HIS A 5 -54.31 -0.60 -13.79
N THR A 6 -53.03 -0.42 -14.07
CA THR A 6 -51.99 -0.30 -13.02
C THR A 6 -51.12 0.93 -13.23
N ARG A 7 -51.00 1.65 -12.11
CA ARG A 7 -50.31 2.92 -11.89
C ARG A 7 -48.79 2.76 -11.94
N LEU A 8 -48.11 3.80 -12.42
CA LEU A 8 -46.67 4.01 -12.25
C LEU A 8 -46.30 4.21 -10.77
N PRO A 9 -45.11 3.74 -10.33
CA PRO A 9 -44.40 4.38 -9.24
C PRO A 9 -43.12 5.05 -9.75
N THR A 10 -43.06 6.35 -9.52
CA THR A 10 -41.86 7.19 -9.55
C THR A 10 -40.92 6.73 -8.42
N PHE A 11 -39.68 6.34 -8.75
CA PHE A 11 -38.62 6.15 -7.77
C PHE A 11 -37.46 7.10 -8.10
N CYS A 12 -37.39 8.22 -7.37
CA CYS A 12 -36.17 9.03 -7.28
C CYS A 12 -35.46 8.66 -5.97
N SER A 13 -34.46 7.79 -6.05
CA SER A 13 -33.58 7.47 -4.92
C SER A 13 -32.60 8.62 -4.70
N THR A 14 -32.76 9.23 -3.54
CA THR A 14 -31.84 10.13 -2.86
C THR A 14 -30.39 9.67 -2.92
N GLY A 15 -29.51 10.57 -3.34
CA GLY A 15 -28.07 10.42 -3.16
C GLY A 15 -27.71 10.33 -1.69
N ARG A 16 -26.93 9.32 -1.30
CA ARG A 16 -26.26 9.28 0.01
C ARG A 16 -24.76 9.42 -0.20
N ALA A 17 -24.23 10.52 0.30
CA ALA A 17 -22.80 10.76 0.46
C ALA A 17 -22.18 9.66 1.34
N THR A 18 -21.12 9.01 0.86
CA THR A 18 -20.37 8.02 1.63
C THR A 18 -19.41 8.73 2.58
N VAL A 19 -19.57 8.50 3.88
CA VAL A 19 -18.70 9.03 4.93
C VAL A 19 -17.32 8.37 4.85
N ARG A 20 -16.27 9.18 4.65
CA ARG A 20 -14.87 8.75 4.76
C ARG A 20 -14.41 8.93 6.20
N VAL A 21 -14.20 7.84 6.93
CA VAL A 21 -13.60 7.89 8.27
C VAL A 21 -12.09 7.76 8.12
N ARG A 22 -11.38 8.88 8.25
CA ARG A 22 -9.92 8.93 8.32
C ARG A 22 -9.51 8.85 9.79
N VAL A 23 -9.41 7.64 10.33
CA VAL A 23 -8.90 7.45 11.70
C VAL A 23 -7.38 7.61 11.66
N ARG A 24 -6.87 8.67 12.29
CA ARG A 24 -5.46 8.73 12.69
C ARG A 24 -5.28 7.69 13.79
N CYS A 25 -4.52 6.62 13.55
CA CYS A 25 -4.11 5.71 14.61
C CYS A 25 -3.17 6.46 15.56
N LEU A 26 -3.73 6.96 16.65
CA LEU A 26 -3.00 7.20 17.89
C LEU A 26 -3.23 5.95 18.74
N LEU A 27 -2.20 5.12 18.94
CA LEU A 27 -2.22 4.15 20.03
C LEU A 27 -1.39 4.70 21.19
N PRO A 28 -1.91 4.64 22.44
CA PRO A 28 -1.14 4.94 23.62
C PRO A 28 -0.14 3.79 23.89
N LEU A 29 1.11 4.19 24.02
CA LEU A 29 2.21 3.42 24.58
C LEU A 29 1.88 3.07 26.03
N GLN A 30 1.66 1.79 26.36
CA GLN A 30 2.09 1.15 27.62
C GLN A 30 1.82 -0.36 27.57
N SER A 31 2.88 -1.15 27.49
CA SER A 31 2.96 -2.39 28.27
C SER A 31 4.42 -2.63 28.65
N LYS A 32 4.63 -2.65 29.97
CA LYS A 32 5.88 -3.01 30.63
C LYS A 32 6.27 -4.44 30.22
N LEU A 33 7.48 -4.62 29.72
CA LEU A 33 8.21 -5.87 29.90
C LEU A 33 9.59 -5.49 30.44
N VAL A 34 9.77 -5.79 31.73
CA VAL A 34 11.03 -5.71 32.44
C VAL A 34 11.91 -6.84 31.93
N SER A 35 13.10 -6.50 31.44
CA SER A 35 14.27 -7.38 31.44
C SER A 35 15.51 -6.50 31.32
N SER A 36 16.34 -6.60 32.35
CA SER A 36 17.63 -5.97 32.62
C SER A 36 18.60 -5.95 31.42
N PHE A 37 19.41 -4.91 31.29
CA PHE A 37 20.85 -4.94 31.61
C PHE A 37 21.58 -3.64 31.22
N ILE A 38 22.46 -3.23 32.14
CA ILE A 38 23.62 -2.32 32.05
C ILE A 38 23.35 -0.80 32.15
N ARG A 39 23.78 -0.30 33.32
CA ARG A 39 24.04 1.10 33.69
C ARG A 39 25.28 1.61 32.96
N THR A 40 25.23 2.86 32.49
CA THR A 40 26.35 3.83 32.56
C THR A 40 25.79 5.24 32.38
N ASP A 41 26.35 6.19 33.13
CA ASP A 41 25.72 7.39 33.70
C ASP A 41 25.42 8.59 32.75
N PRO A 42 24.63 9.59 33.19
CA PRO A 42 24.50 10.90 32.55
C PRO A 42 25.08 12.07 33.39
N LYS A 43 25.67 13.07 32.71
CA LYS A 43 25.61 14.55 32.94
C LYS A 43 26.81 15.22 32.26
N THR A 44 26.64 16.14 31.30
CA THR A 44 26.22 17.57 31.40
C THR A 44 27.31 18.45 32.02
N GLU A 45 27.83 19.44 31.27
CA GLU A 45 27.93 20.91 31.51
C GLU A 45 28.37 21.56 30.16
N PHE A 46 27.66 22.44 29.45
CA PHE A 46 27.26 23.87 29.58
C PHE A 46 28.31 24.93 29.14
N SER A 47 27.77 26.01 28.53
CA SER A 47 28.36 27.30 28.09
C SER A 47 28.93 27.38 26.66
N GLY A 48 28.63 28.38 25.82
CA GLY A 48 27.78 29.55 25.95
C GLY A 48 27.93 30.51 24.75
N ASN A 49 26.81 31.18 24.40
CA ASN A 49 26.62 32.54 23.89
C ASN A 49 27.09 33.01 22.48
N GLY A 50 26.18 33.74 21.79
CA GLY A 50 26.52 34.93 21.01
C GLY A 50 25.92 35.10 19.60
N GLY A 51 24.96 36.03 19.44
CA GLY A 51 24.95 36.95 18.30
C GLY A 51 23.86 36.79 17.24
N GLU A 52 22.82 37.62 17.33
CA GLU A 52 21.87 37.91 16.25
C GLU A 52 22.53 38.75 15.14
N LYS A 53 22.33 38.38 13.86
CA LYS A 53 22.34 39.32 12.73
C LYS A 53 21.30 38.91 11.68
N LYS A 54 20.35 39.83 11.45
CA LYS A 54 19.31 39.79 10.41
C LYS A 54 19.75 40.71 9.26
N LEU A 55 19.86 40.21 8.02
CA LEU A 55 19.62 41.03 6.83
C LEU A 55 19.24 40.20 5.58
N ARG A 56 17.98 40.39 5.21
CA ARG A 56 17.31 40.49 3.89
C ARG A 56 17.75 39.63 2.69
N SER A 57 16.78 38.79 2.28
CA SER A 57 16.23 38.59 0.94
C SER A 57 17.19 38.40 -0.23
N ASP A 58 17.22 37.18 -0.77
CA ASP A 58 17.03 37.06 -2.22
C ASP A 58 16.14 35.89 -2.59
N GLY A 59 15.23 36.16 -3.52
CA GLY A 59 14.17 35.27 -3.96
C GLY A 59 14.70 34.13 -4.81
N ALA A 60 14.97 32.99 -4.18
CA ALA A 60 14.89 31.71 -4.86
C ALA A 60 13.67 30.99 -4.29
N LYS A 61 12.64 30.81 -5.13
CA LYS A 61 11.70 29.70 -4.95
C LYS A 61 12.55 28.43 -4.94
N THR A 62 13.05 28.05 -3.77
CA THR A 62 13.42 26.67 -3.49
C THR A 62 12.12 25.92 -3.67
N GLY A 63 11.97 25.27 -4.82
CA GLY A 63 11.03 24.18 -4.95
C GLY A 63 11.40 23.20 -3.85
N CYS A 64 10.73 23.32 -2.70
CA CYS A 64 10.78 22.35 -1.63
C CYS A 64 10.22 21.08 -2.26
N GLY A 65 11.13 20.27 -2.82
CA GLY A 65 10.82 19.22 -3.75
C GLY A 65 9.74 18.34 -3.17
N ILE A 66 8.58 18.33 -3.81
CA ILE A 66 7.49 17.43 -3.43
C ILE A 66 8.04 16.03 -3.68
N GLY A 67 8.38 15.29 -2.62
CA GLY A 67 8.91 13.94 -2.73
C GLY A 67 7.95 13.01 -3.46
N ASN A 68 8.46 11.91 -3.99
CA ASN A 68 7.66 10.98 -4.77
C ASN A 68 6.59 10.32 -3.89
N ARG A 69 5.39 10.11 -4.45
CA ARG A 69 4.36 9.30 -3.80
C ARG A 69 4.42 7.89 -4.38
N ILE A 70 4.94 6.96 -3.57
CA ILE A 70 5.13 5.56 -3.94
C ILE A 70 4.05 4.75 -3.23
N MET A 71 3.20 4.05 -3.98
CA MET A 71 2.17 3.21 -3.39
C MET A 71 2.53 1.73 -3.51
N VAL A 72 2.46 1.01 -2.40
CA VAL A 72 2.75 -0.42 -2.34
C VAL A 72 1.47 -1.15 -1.93
N VAL A 73 1.02 -2.08 -2.77
CA VAL A 73 -0.13 -2.93 -2.43
C VAL A 73 0.34 -4.04 -1.50
N VAL A 74 -0.28 -4.10 -0.32
CA VAL A 74 0.07 -5.03 0.74
C VAL A 74 -1.07 -5.99 1.05
N ASP A 75 -0.70 -7.23 1.34
CA ASP A 75 -1.56 -8.28 1.88
C ASP A 75 -0.73 -9.19 2.81
N SER A 76 -1.32 -10.28 3.32
CA SER A 76 -0.62 -11.22 4.19
C SER A 76 0.38 -12.13 3.46
N SER A 77 0.63 -11.91 2.15
CA SER A 77 1.49 -12.76 1.34
C SER A 77 2.97 -12.43 1.49
N ARG A 78 3.83 -13.41 1.18
CA ARG A 78 5.28 -13.21 1.16
C ARG A 78 5.71 -12.32 0.00
N GLU A 79 4.92 -12.32 -1.07
CA GLU A 79 5.16 -11.55 -2.27
C GLU A 79 4.94 -10.06 -2.05
N ALA A 80 3.89 -9.68 -1.31
CA ALA A 80 3.70 -8.30 -0.88
C ALA A 80 4.85 -7.83 0.03
N LYS A 81 5.27 -8.66 1.00
CA LYS A 81 6.43 -8.36 1.85
C LYS A 81 7.70 -8.15 1.03
N GLY A 82 7.96 -9.03 0.08
CA GLY A 82 9.13 -8.94 -0.81
C GLY A 82 9.10 -7.70 -1.71
N ALA A 83 7.92 -7.32 -2.21
CA ALA A 83 7.74 -6.12 -3.01
C ALA A 83 8.01 -4.84 -2.19
N LEU A 84 7.53 -4.78 -0.94
CA LEU A 84 7.82 -3.66 -0.05
C LEU A 84 9.31 -3.59 0.32
N GLN A 85 9.96 -4.73 0.59
CA GLN A 85 11.41 -4.76 0.82
C GLN A 85 12.19 -4.24 -0.39
N TRP A 86 11.82 -4.67 -1.59
CA TRP A 86 12.43 -4.16 -2.81
C TRP A 86 12.26 -2.65 -2.95
N ALA A 87 11.04 -2.15 -2.74
CA ALA A 87 10.74 -0.72 -2.85
C ALA A 87 11.59 0.12 -1.88
N LEU A 88 11.67 -0.30 -0.62
CA LEU A 88 12.46 0.39 0.42
C LEU A 88 13.96 0.39 0.11
N SER A 89 14.48 -0.68 -0.50
CA SER A 89 15.90 -0.79 -0.84
C SER A 89 16.28 -0.01 -2.09
N HIS A 90 15.44 0.02 -3.13
CA HIS A 90 15.85 0.47 -4.46
C HIS A 90 15.16 1.75 -4.95
N THR A 91 14.02 2.13 -4.37
CA THR A 91 13.17 3.20 -4.94
C THR A 91 12.86 4.33 -3.95
N VAL A 92 12.71 3.99 -2.67
CA VAL A 92 12.25 4.95 -1.65
C VAL A 92 13.43 5.76 -1.12
N GLN A 93 13.28 7.09 -1.16
CA GLN A 93 14.17 8.08 -0.56
C GLN A 93 13.56 8.71 0.70
N SER A 94 14.33 9.49 1.45
CA SER A 94 13.89 10.04 2.74
C SER A 94 12.77 11.07 2.61
N GLN A 95 12.74 11.84 1.53
CA GLN A 95 11.71 12.83 1.24
C GLN A 95 10.43 12.24 0.65
N ASP A 96 10.44 10.95 0.28
CA ASP A 96 9.30 10.30 -0.36
C ASP A 96 8.19 9.97 0.63
N THR A 97 6.98 9.82 0.10
CA THR A 97 5.82 9.30 0.83
C THR A 97 5.50 7.90 0.33
N VAL A 98 5.56 6.92 1.24
CA VAL A 98 5.16 5.54 1.00
C VAL A 98 3.71 5.34 1.46
N ILE A 99 2.84 4.94 0.54
CA ILE A 99 1.43 4.63 0.83
C ILE A 99 1.28 3.11 0.83
N LEU A 100 0.95 2.54 1.99
CA LEU A 100 0.63 1.13 2.14
C LEU A 100 -0.86 0.91 1.92
N LEU A 101 -1.23 0.28 0.79
CA LEU A 101 -2.62 0.03 0.42
C LEU A 101 -3.00 -1.43 0.64
N TYR A 102 -3.97 -1.68 1.51
CA TYR A 102 -4.63 -2.99 1.64
C TYR A 102 -6.02 -2.94 1.01
N VAL A 103 -6.32 -3.89 0.12
CA VAL A 103 -7.67 -4.03 -0.47
C VAL A 103 -8.36 -5.28 0.06
N ALA A 104 -9.30 -5.03 0.96
CA ALA A 104 -10.21 -5.98 1.56
C ALA A 104 -11.28 -6.44 0.56
N LYS A 105 -11.62 -7.73 0.63
CA LYS A 105 -12.70 -8.28 -0.20
C LYS A 105 -14.04 -7.97 0.46
N GLN A 106 -14.95 -7.33 -0.25
CA GLN A 106 -16.34 -7.21 0.22
C GLN A 106 -16.97 -8.60 0.32
N CYS A 107 -17.43 -8.96 1.52
CA CYS A 107 -18.31 -10.11 1.73
C CYS A 107 -19.76 -9.68 1.46
N LYS A 108 -20.53 -10.50 0.72
CA LYS A 108 -21.95 -10.22 0.47
C LYS A 108 -22.69 -10.14 1.82
N GLN A 109 -23.44 -9.06 2.03
CA GLN A 109 -24.03 -8.69 3.31
C GLN A 109 -25.18 -9.61 3.75
N GLY A 110 -25.29 -9.72 5.07
CA GLY A 110 -26.45 -10.22 5.81
C GLY A 110 -26.42 -9.79 7.28
N ALA A 111 -25.23 -9.59 7.87
CA ALA A 111 -25.04 -8.93 9.16
C ALA A 111 -23.58 -8.48 9.26
N LYS A 112 -23.29 -7.40 10.02
CA LYS A 112 -21.93 -7.09 10.50
C LYS A 112 -21.45 -8.26 11.33
N SER A 113 -20.88 -9.25 10.67
CA SER A 113 -20.55 -10.53 11.29
C SER A 113 -19.22 -10.40 12.02
N ARG A 114 -19.05 -11.18 13.09
CA ARG A 114 -17.75 -11.36 13.78
C ARG A 114 -16.59 -11.63 12.82
N ARG A 115 -16.88 -12.20 11.63
CA ARG A 115 -15.91 -12.49 10.56
C ARG A 115 -15.40 -11.23 9.87
N GLU A 116 -16.24 -10.22 9.66
CA GLU A 116 -15.85 -8.94 9.02
C GLU A 116 -14.93 -8.14 9.94
N LEU A 117 -15.25 -8.07 11.22
CA LEU A 117 -14.44 -7.40 12.23
C LEU A 117 -13.07 -8.09 12.38
N ASN A 118 -13.04 -9.43 12.45
CA ASN A 118 -11.79 -10.21 12.48
C ASN A 118 -10.94 -10.01 11.21
N TYR A 119 -11.57 -9.90 10.04
CA TYR A 119 -10.85 -9.64 8.79
C TYR A 119 -10.20 -8.25 8.78
N ASN A 120 -10.92 -7.22 9.22
CA ASN A 120 -10.38 -5.87 9.32
C ASN A 120 -9.26 -5.78 10.36
N LEU A 121 -9.36 -6.50 11.49
CA LEU A 121 -8.27 -6.63 12.46
C LEU A 121 -7.00 -7.22 11.82
N ARG A 122 -7.12 -8.31 11.05
CA ARG A 122 -5.98 -8.90 10.32
C ARG A 122 -5.40 -7.95 9.28
N ALA A 123 -6.25 -7.16 8.61
CA ALA A 123 -5.77 -6.15 7.66
C ALA A 123 -4.94 -5.08 8.37
N TYR A 124 -5.40 -4.57 9.51
CA TYR A 124 -4.65 -3.62 10.33
C TYR A 124 -3.35 -4.21 10.89
N GLU A 125 -3.36 -5.47 11.32
CA GLU A 125 -2.15 -6.16 11.78
C GLU A 125 -1.08 -6.20 10.67
N VAL A 126 -1.47 -6.56 9.45
CA VAL A 126 -0.59 -6.55 8.28
C VAL A 126 -0.08 -5.13 7.98
N LEU A 127 -0.98 -4.14 7.96
CA LEU A 127 -0.61 -2.74 7.68
C LEU A 127 0.37 -2.19 8.74
N CYS A 128 0.14 -2.45 10.02
CA CYS A 128 1.03 -2.07 11.12
C CYS A 128 2.39 -2.75 11.00
N SER A 129 2.42 -4.06 10.72
CA SER A 129 3.68 -4.79 10.53
C SER A 129 4.51 -4.21 9.38
N MET A 130 3.87 -3.92 8.25
CA MET A 130 4.52 -3.33 7.08
C MET A 130 4.95 -1.87 7.33
N LYS A 131 4.16 -1.09 8.06
CA LYS A 131 4.51 0.28 8.48
C LYS A 131 5.76 0.29 9.34
N ASN A 132 5.84 -0.61 10.32
CA ASN A 132 7.04 -0.76 11.15
C ASN A 132 8.26 -1.14 10.30
N MET A 133 8.08 -2.00 9.29
CA MET A 133 9.16 -2.33 8.36
C MET A 133 9.66 -1.12 7.56
N CYS A 134 8.78 -0.22 7.13
CA CYS A 134 9.17 1.03 6.49
C CYS A 134 10.00 1.91 7.44
N GLN A 135 9.49 2.13 8.67
CA GLN A 135 10.14 2.99 9.66
C GLN A 135 11.50 2.45 10.11
N MET A 136 11.64 1.13 10.29
CA MET A 136 12.90 0.50 10.67
C MET A 136 13.95 0.58 9.55
N ARG A 137 13.55 0.39 8.29
CA ARG A 137 14.51 0.37 7.15
C ARG A 137 14.87 1.75 6.64
N ARG A 138 13.97 2.71 6.79
CA ARG A 138 14.12 4.09 6.29
C ARG A 138 13.58 5.07 7.36
N PRO A 139 14.34 5.33 8.45
CA PRO A 139 13.95 6.33 9.43
C PRO A 139 13.95 7.70 8.75
N GLY A 140 12.78 8.33 8.65
CA GLY A 140 12.59 9.62 7.97
C GLY A 140 11.57 9.61 6.84
N VAL A 141 11.26 8.43 6.26
CA VAL A 141 10.23 8.33 5.21
C VAL A 141 8.83 8.58 5.78
N HIS A 142 7.99 9.32 5.05
CA HIS A 142 6.59 9.47 5.42
C HIS A 142 5.82 8.21 5.04
N VAL A 143 5.11 7.59 6.00
CA VAL A 143 4.34 6.36 5.75
C VAL A 143 2.86 6.60 6.00
N GLU A 144 2.08 6.52 4.93
CA GLU A 144 0.62 6.55 4.95
C GLU A 144 0.04 5.14 4.83
N VAL A 145 -1.13 4.93 5.42
CA VAL A 145 -1.83 3.64 5.42
C VAL A 145 -3.23 3.86 4.85
N ALA A 146 -3.64 3.03 3.90
CA ALA A 146 -4.96 3.04 3.30
C ALA A 146 -5.57 1.63 3.30
N LEU A 147 -6.79 1.53 3.84
CA LEU A 147 -7.60 0.31 3.81
C LEU A 147 -8.83 0.59 2.96
N LEU A 148 -8.99 -0.15 1.87
CA LEU A 148 -10.15 -0.05 0.98
C LEU A 148 -10.86 -1.38 0.88
N GLU A 149 -12.17 -1.36 0.68
CA GLU A 149 -13.01 -2.55 0.53
C GLU A 149 -13.65 -2.56 -0.86
N GLY A 150 -13.60 -3.71 -1.53
CA GLY A 150 -14.39 -3.90 -2.75
C GLY A 150 -14.26 -5.26 -3.42
N LYS A 151 -15.14 -5.47 -4.40
CA LYS A 151 -15.20 -6.73 -5.16
C LYS A 151 -14.07 -6.82 -6.18
N GLU A 152 -13.77 -5.72 -6.87
CA GLU A 152 -12.78 -5.66 -7.96
C GLU A 152 -11.49 -4.99 -7.49
N LYS A 153 -10.58 -5.79 -6.91
CA LYS A 153 -9.33 -5.27 -6.34
C LYS A 153 -8.49 -4.46 -7.34
N GLY A 154 -8.39 -4.91 -8.58
CA GLY A 154 -7.57 -4.25 -9.61
C GLY A 154 -8.03 -2.83 -9.90
N ALA A 155 -9.32 -2.64 -10.15
CA ALA A 155 -9.90 -1.32 -10.41
C ALA A 155 -9.70 -0.39 -9.22
N ILE A 156 -9.95 -0.86 -8.00
CA ILE A 156 -9.78 -0.07 -6.77
C ILE A 156 -8.34 0.40 -6.59
N ILE A 157 -7.36 -0.47 -6.82
CA ILE A 157 -5.94 -0.12 -6.73
C ILE A 157 -5.60 0.98 -7.75
N VAL A 158 -6.02 0.82 -8.99
CA VAL A 158 -5.73 1.78 -10.08
C VAL A 158 -6.38 3.14 -9.80
N GLU A 159 -7.64 3.15 -9.38
CA GLU A 159 -8.37 4.39 -9.05
C GLU A 159 -7.76 5.09 -7.83
N GLU A 160 -7.38 4.35 -6.79
CA GLU A 160 -6.72 4.95 -5.63
C GLU A 160 -5.33 5.50 -5.99
N ALA A 161 -4.57 4.80 -6.84
CA ALA A 161 -3.27 5.29 -7.34
C ALA A 161 -3.43 6.64 -8.05
N LYS A 162 -4.43 6.74 -8.92
CA LYS A 162 -4.76 7.95 -9.67
C LYS A 162 -5.19 9.09 -8.74
N LYS A 163 -6.10 8.80 -7.80
CA LYS A 163 -6.60 9.76 -6.82
C LYS A 163 -5.51 10.32 -5.92
N GLN A 164 -4.57 9.47 -5.50
CA GLN A 164 -3.44 9.86 -4.65
C GLN A 164 -2.26 10.45 -5.43
N ARG A 165 -2.36 10.58 -6.76
CA ARG A 165 -1.31 11.07 -7.66
C ARG A 165 0.02 10.34 -7.44
N VAL A 166 -0.07 9.02 -7.34
CA VAL A 166 1.07 8.12 -7.18
C VAL A 166 1.97 8.20 -8.41
N SER A 167 3.28 8.34 -8.24
CA SER A 167 4.25 8.29 -9.33
C SER A 167 4.71 6.87 -9.64
N LEU A 168 4.79 6.00 -8.61
CA LEU A 168 5.19 4.60 -8.72
C LEU A 168 4.25 3.67 -7.93
N LEU A 169 3.63 2.72 -8.63
CA LEU A 169 2.81 1.65 -8.06
C LEU A 169 3.60 0.34 -8.01
N VAL A 170 3.78 -0.22 -6.81
CA VAL A 170 4.51 -1.46 -6.57
C VAL A 170 3.56 -2.59 -6.15
N LEU A 171 3.69 -3.74 -6.80
CA LEU A 171 2.80 -4.89 -6.64
C LEU A 171 3.61 -6.17 -6.36
N GLY A 172 3.17 -6.98 -5.40
CA GLY A 172 3.71 -8.32 -5.20
C GLY A 172 3.27 -9.29 -6.30
N GLN A 173 4.21 -9.85 -7.05
CA GLN A 173 3.92 -10.81 -8.11
C GLN A 173 4.05 -12.25 -7.60
N ARG A 174 2.95 -13.00 -7.63
CA ARG A 174 2.95 -14.41 -7.23
C ARG A 174 3.62 -15.31 -8.27
N LYS A 175 4.53 -16.16 -7.81
CA LYS A 175 5.09 -17.24 -8.64
C LYS A 175 4.04 -18.35 -8.76
N ARG A 176 3.36 -18.41 -9.91
CA ARG A 176 2.53 -19.57 -10.25
C ARG A 176 3.44 -20.68 -10.77
N SER A 177 3.25 -21.92 -10.28
CA SER A 177 4.00 -23.07 -10.77
C SER A 177 3.64 -23.34 -12.24
N MET A 178 4.58 -23.91 -13.00
CA MET A 178 4.31 -24.31 -14.39
C MET A 178 3.15 -25.31 -14.46
N MET A 179 3.07 -26.23 -13.49
CA MET A 179 1.95 -27.18 -13.38
C MET A 179 0.59 -26.49 -13.18
N TRP A 180 0.52 -25.41 -12.38
CA TRP A 180 -0.72 -24.64 -12.23
C TRP A 180 -1.08 -23.89 -13.51
N ARG A 181 -0.08 -23.41 -14.27
CA ARG A 181 -0.32 -22.78 -15.58
C ARG A 181 -0.87 -23.79 -16.59
N LEU A 182 -0.29 -25.00 -16.63
CA LEU A 182 -0.76 -26.08 -17.49
C LEU A 182 -2.19 -26.49 -17.11
N LEU A 183 -2.47 -26.73 -15.82
CA LEU A 183 -3.81 -27.08 -15.36
C LEU A 183 -4.88 -26.05 -15.78
N MET A 184 -4.54 -24.75 -15.73
CA MET A 184 -5.48 -23.71 -16.15
C MET A 184 -5.69 -23.66 -17.67
N MET A 185 -4.69 -24.06 -18.48
CA MET A 185 -4.88 -24.22 -19.93
C MET A 185 -5.82 -25.39 -20.23
N TRP A 186 -5.71 -26.49 -19.49
CA TRP A 186 -6.53 -27.69 -19.69
C TRP A 186 -7.98 -27.49 -19.26
N THR A 187 -8.23 -26.67 -18.23
CA THR A 187 -9.59 -26.34 -17.78
C THR A 187 -10.33 -25.34 -18.69
N GLY A 188 -9.76 -24.97 -19.84
CA GLY A 188 -10.34 -23.98 -20.77
C GLY A 188 -10.44 -22.57 -20.19
N ASN A 189 -9.95 -22.37 -18.97
CA ASN A 189 -10.04 -21.11 -18.25
C ASN A 189 -8.87 -20.25 -18.71
N ARG A 190 -9.10 -19.44 -19.75
CA ARG A 190 -8.11 -18.41 -20.16
C ARG A 190 -7.69 -17.67 -18.91
N ILE A 191 -6.39 -17.56 -18.69
CA ILE A 191 -5.82 -16.85 -17.55
C ILE A 191 -6.23 -15.38 -17.72
N ARG A 192 -7.42 -15.02 -17.23
CA ARG A 192 -7.83 -13.62 -17.09
C ARG A 192 -6.75 -12.99 -16.23
N GLY A 193 -6.11 -11.95 -16.78
CA GLY A 193 -4.95 -11.30 -16.16
C GLY A 193 -5.21 -11.09 -14.69
N GLY A 194 -4.26 -11.49 -13.84
CA GLY A 194 -4.43 -11.35 -12.40
C GLY A 194 -4.60 -9.89 -12.00
N VAL A 195 -4.94 -9.63 -10.74
CA VAL A 195 -5.02 -8.26 -10.20
C VAL A 195 -3.75 -7.45 -10.55
N VAL A 196 -2.60 -8.10 -10.48
CA VAL A 196 -1.29 -7.51 -10.81
C VAL A 196 -1.19 -7.13 -12.28
N ASP A 197 -1.55 -8.03 -13.21
CA ASP A 197 -1.49 -7.77 -14.65
C ASP A 197 -2.47 -6.65 -15.03
N TYR A 198 -3.67 -6.65 -14.44
CA TYR A 198 -4.66 -5.59 -14.63
C TYR A 198 -4.09 -4.23 -14.19
N CYS A 199 -3.47 -4.15 -13.02
CA CYS A 199 -2.89 -2.89 -12.53
C CYS A 199 -1.76 -2.40 -13.44
N ILE A 200 -0.87 -3.28 -13.91
CA ILE A 200 0.22 -2.90 -14.82
C ILE A 200 -0.30 -2.31 -16.14
N GLN A 201 -1.41 -2.87 -16.65
CA GLN A 201 -1.97 -2.44 -17.93
C GLN A 201 -2.73 -1.12 -17.83
N ASN A 202 -3.49 -0.96 -16.74
CA ASN A 202 -4.50 0.11 -16.58
C ASN A 202 -4.04 1.27 -15.68
N ALA A 203 -2.96 1.13 -14.90
CA ALA A 203 -2.47 2.23 -14.09
C ALA A 203 -1.98 3.40 -14.97
N ASN A 204 -2.34 4.62 -14.58
CA ASN A 204 -1.86 5.85 -15.20
C ASN A 204 -0.40 6.18 -14.84
N CYS A 205 0.14 5.58 -13.79
CA CYS A 205 1.50 5.79 -13.29
C CYS A 205 2.43 4.62 -13.67
N MET A 206 3.72 4.75 -13.35
CA MET A 206 4.64 3.63 -13.52
C MET A 206 4.24 2.50 -12.58
N ALA A 207 3.86 1.35 -13.13
CA ALA A 207 3.45 0.19 -12.37
C ALA A 207 4.45 -0.96 -12.53
N VAL A 208 4.85 -1.50 -11.38
CA VAL A 208 5.94 -2.46 -11.27
C VAL A 208 5.49 -3.64 -10.43
N ALA A 209 5.54 -4.83 -11.01
CA ALA A 209 5.29 -6.08 -10.31
C ALA A 209 6.61 -6.75 -9.96
N VAL A 210 6.77 -7.09 -8.69
CA VAL A 210 8.04 -7.52 -8.10
C VAL A 210 7.88 -8.91 -7.51
N ARG A 211 8.83 -9.80 -7.82
CA ARG A 211 8.97 -11.10 -7.18
C ARG A 211 10.41 -11.42 -6.86
N ARG A 212 10.65 -12.19 -5.80
CA ARG A 212 11.98 -12.74 -5.53
C ARG A 212 12.37 -13.74 -6.61
N LYS A 213 13.61 -13.68 -7.11
CA LYS A 213 14.13 -14.62 -8.10
C LYS A 213 14.35 -15.99 -7.48
N SER A 214 15.11 -16.02 -6.39
CA SER A 214 15.47 -17.22 -5.63
C SER A 214 15.49 -16.91 -4.14
N ASN A 215 15.25 -17.93 -3.33
CA ASN A 215 15.47 -17.82 -1.89
C ASN A 215 16.95 -17.89 -1.53
N LYS A 216 17.79 -18.54 -2.37
CA LYS A 216 19.22 -18.78 -2.10
C LYS A 216 20.14 -17.72 -2.71
N LEU A 217 19.84 -17.30 -3.95
CA LEU A 217 20.75 -16.48 -4.77
C LEU A 217 20.42 -14.98 -4.75
N GLY A 218 19.51 -14.56 -3.85
CA GLY A 218 19.07 -13.17 -3.78
C GLY A 218 18.37 -12.66 -5.06
N GLY A 219 18.18 -11.34 -5.13
CA GLY A 219 17.68 -10.64 -6.31
C GLY A 219 16.16 -10.68 -6.53
N TYR A 220 15.71 -9.75 -7.38
CA TYR A 220 14.31 -9.52 -7.71
C TYR A 220 14.09 -9.58 -9.22
N LEU A 221 13.01 -10.23 -9.64
CA LEU A 221 12.50 -10.14 -11.00
C LEU A 221 11.39 -9.11 -11.03
N ILE A 222 11.44 -8.27 -12.05
CA ILE A 222 10.53 -7.16 -12.23
C ILE A 222 9.76 -7.34 -13.53
N THR A 223 8.48 -7.03 -13.47
CA THR A 223 7.58 -6.95 -14.62
C THR A 223 6.94 -5.57 -14.65
N THR A 224 7.03 -4.92 -15.81
CA THR A 224 6.37 -3.65 -16.13
C THR A 224 5.49 -3.83 -17.36
N LYS A 225 4.85 -2.75 -17.82
CA LYS A 225 4.01 -2.77 -19.02
C LYS A 225 4.80 -3.16 -20.28
N ARG A 226 6.07 -2.75 -20.38
CA ARG A 226 6.92 -2.96 -21.56
C ARG A 226 7.83 -4.19 -21.45
N HIS A 227 8.31 -4.51 -20.25
CA HIS A 227 9.28 -5.58 -20.04
C HIS A 227 8.80 -6.57 -19.00
N LYS A 228 8.98 -7.87 -19.27
CA LYS A 228 8.55 -8.94 -18.36
C LYS A 228 9.76 -9.67 -17.79
N ASN A 229 9.74 -9.93 -16.48
CA ASN A 229 10.73 -10.73 -15.76
C ASN A 229 12.18 -10.29 -15.98
N PHE A 230 12.46 -8.99 -16.15
CA PHE A 230 13.85 -8.54 -16.18
C PHE A 230 14.42 -8.58 -14.77
N TRP A 231 15.66 -9.02 -14.67
CA TRP A 231 16.37 -9.16 -13.42
C TRP A 231 17.15 -7.88 -13.16
N LEU A 232 16.84 -7.18 -12.07
CA LEU A 232 17.76 -6.16 -11.57
C LEU A 232 18.84 -6.87 -10.74
N LEU A 233 20.09 -6.67 -11.14
CA LEU A 233 21.24 -7.03 -10.31
C LEU A 233 21.14 -6.24 -9.00
N ALA A 234 21.34 -6.96 -7.90
CA ALA A 234 21.22 -6.44 -6.54
C ALA A 234 22.42 -5.55 -6.20
#